data_AF-A0A9P0JWJ0-F1
#
_entry.id   AF-A0A9P0JWJ0-F1
#
_cell.length_a   1.000
_cell.length_b   1.000
_cell.length_c   1.000
_cell.angle_alpha   90.00
_cell.angle_beta   90.00
_cell.angle_gamma   90.00
#
_symmetry.space_group_name_H-M   'P 1'
#
loop_
_entity.id
_entity.type
_entity.pdbx_description
1 polymer ?
#
loop_
_entity_poly.entity_id
_entity_poly.type
_entity_poly.pdbx_seq_one_letter_code
_entity_poly.pdbx_strand_id
1 'polypeptide(L)'
;MNLQYFPMDRQLCHIEIESFGYTMRDIRYKWNEGPNSVGVSNEVSLPQFKVLGHRQRAMEISLTTGNYSRLACEIQFVRSMGYYLIQIYIPSGLIVIISWVSFWLNRNATPARVALGVTTVLTMTTLMSSTNAALPKISYVKSIDVYLGTCFVMVFASLLEYATVGYMAKRIQMRKNRFLAIQKIAEQKKLNVDGGPDSDHAPKQTVSRQTVGSFQRYQEVRFKVHDPKAHSKGGTLESKVNGGRGGDRGGGGGGPERPDEEAASAPIPQHIIHPNKNINNIYGVTPADIDKYSRIVFPVCFVCFNLMYWIIYLHISDVVADDLVLLEVDK
;
A
#
# COMPACT_ATOMS: atom_id res chain seq x y z
N MET A 1 -33.42 3.94 -6.37
CA MET A 1 -32.67 4.00 -5.10
C MET A 1 -31.31 4.62 -5.35
N ASN A 2 -30.93 5.62 -4.56
CA ASN A 2 -29.59 6.24 -4.62
C ASN A 2 -28.77 5.79 -3.40
N LEU A 3 -27.67 5.08 -3.63
CA LEU A 3 -26.87 4.42 -2.60
C LEU A 3 -25.54 5.14 -2.34
N GLN A 4 -25.38 6.38 -2.80
CA GLN A 4 -24.15 7.15 -2.61
C GLN A 4 -23.79 7.31 -1.13
N TYR A 5 -24.80 7.50 -0.27
CA TYR A 5 -24.63 7.65 1.16
C TYR A 5 -24.73 6.36 1.96
N PHE A 6 -24.73 5.21 1.27
CA PHE A 6 -24.88 3.92 1.93
C PHE A 6 -23.80 3.70 3.02
N PRO A 7 -24.17 3.25 4.24
CA PRO A 7 -25.50 2.82 4.68
C PRO A 7 -26.33 3.91 5.38
N MET A 8 -25.85 5.15 5.45
CA MET A 8 -26.57 6.31 6.01
C MET A 8 -27.54 6.92 5.00
N ASP A 9 -28.05 6.10 4.08
CA ASP A 9 -28.92 6.50 2.99
C ASP A 9 -30.39 6.58 3.42
N ARG A 10 -31.10 7.51 2.79
CA ARG A 10 -32.56 7.61 2.81
C ARG A 10 -33.07 7.30 1.42
N GLN A 11 -34.14 6.51 1.34
CA GLN A 11 -34.75 6.11 0.07
C GLN A 11 -36.18 6.61 0.02
N LEU A 12 -36.54 7.28 -1.08
CA LEU A 12 -37.91 7.59 -1.41
C LEU A 12 -38.39 6.56 -2.43
N CYS A 13 -39.46 5.85 -2.10
CA CYS A 13 -40.08 4.84 -2.96
C CYS A 13 -41.47 5.30 -3.35
N HIS A 14 -41.83 5.16 -4.62
CA HIS A 14 -43.12 5.60 -5.14
C HIS A 14 -44.01 4.39 -5.48
N ILE A 15 -45.26 4.43 -5.06
CA ILE A 15 -46.34 3.55 -5.51
C ILE A 15 -47.23 4.40 -6.40
N GLU A 16 -47.24 4.13 -7.69
CA GLU A 16 -48.03 4.87 -8.67
C GLU A 16 -49.22 4.03 -9.14
N ILE A 17 -50.39 4.66 -9.18
CA ILE A 17 -51.66 4.06 -9.61
C ILE A 17 -52.20 4.91 -10.75
N GLU A 18 -52.42 4.27 -11.90
CA GLU A 18 -52.88 4.92 -13.12
C GLU A 18 -53.76 3.95 -13.93
N SER A 19 -54.64 4.52 -14.74
CA SER A 19 -55.46 3.77 -15.69
C SER A 19 -54.65 3.45 -16.93
N PHE A 20 -54.59 2.18 -17.32
CA PHE A 20 -53.85 1.78 -18.52
C PHE A 20 -54.49 2.29 -19.82
N GLY A 21 -55.83 2.26 -19.91
CA GLY A 21 -56.56 2.48 -21.18
C GLY A 21 -57.44 3.71 -21.25
N TYR A 22 -57.79 4.30 -20.10
CA TYR A 22 -58.74 5.42 -20.04
C TYR A 22 -58.03 6.73 -19.72
N THR A 23 -58.32 7.74 -20.53
CA THR A 23 -57.76 9.09 -20.36
C THR A 23 -58.52 9.88 -19.28
N MET A 24 -58.01 11.06 -18.93
CA MET A 24 -58.66 12.03 -18.04
C MET A 24 -60.05 12.48 -18.50
N ARG A 25 -60.41 12.23 -19.76
CA ARG A 25 -61.77 12.48 -20.30
C ARG A 25 -62.78 11.47 -19.78
N ASP A 26 -62.34 10.24 -19.51
CA ASP A 26 -63.20 9.13 -19.12
C ASP A 26 -63.12 8.88 -17.61
N ILE A 27 -61.91 8.93 -17.03
CA ILE A 27 -61.67 8.60 -15.61
C ILE A 27 -60.70 9.62 -14.99
N ARG A 28 -61.06 10.13 -13.80
CA ARG A 28 -60.14 10.88 -12.92
C ARG A 28 -60.07 10.25 -11.55
N TYR A 29 -58.86 10.00 -11.08
CA TYR A 29 -58.63 9.49 -9.74
C TYR A 29 -58.52 10.62 -8.73
N LYS A 30 -59.00 10.36 -7.51
CA LYS A 30 -58.81 11.23 -6.36
C LYS A 30 -58.59 10.39 -5.11
N TRP A 31 -57.79 10.89 -4.20
CA TRP A 31 -57.70 10.36 -2.84
C TRP A 31 -58.99 10.68 -2.10
N ASN A 32 -59.70 9.66 -1.61
CA ASN A 32 -61.04 9.83 -1.04
C ASN A 32 -61.05 10.75 0.19
N GLU A 33 -60.08 10.57 1.08
CA GLU A 33 -59.92 11.33 2.33
C GLU A 33 -58.65 12.21 2.29
N GLY A 34 -58.19 12.57 1.08
CA GLY A 34 -56.95 13.34 0.90
C GLY A 34 -55.77 12.68 1.65
N PRO A 35 -55.09 13.40 2.57
CA PRO A 35 -53.95 12.88 3.33
C PRO A 35 -54.23 11.63 4.17
N ASN A 36 -55.50 11.40 4.56
CA ASN A 36 -55.87 10.27 5.41
C ASN A 36 -56.18 8.99 4.59
N SER A 37 -56.17 9.08 3.26
CA SER A 37 -56.54 7.96 2.39
C SER A 37 -55.56 6.79 2.43
N VAL A 38 -54.34 7.02 2.92
CA VAL A 38 -53.32 5.98 3.10
C VAL A 38 -52.89 6.01 4.56
N GLY A 39 -52.94 4.86 5.21
CA GLY A 39 -52.38 4.64 6.54
C GLY A 39 -51.24 3.63 6.48
N VAL A 40 -50.23 3.83 7.31
CA VAL A 40 -49.20 2.83 7.57
C VAL A 40 -49.55 2.16 8.90
N SER A 41 -49.66 0.83 8.90
CA SER A 41 -49.92 0.10 10.14
C SER A 41 -48.72 0.22 11.09
N ASN A 42 -49.00 0.45 12.38
CA ASN A 42 -47.98 0.50 13.43
C ASN A 42 -47.25 -0.83 13.64
N GLU A 43 -47.77 -1.93 13.09
CA GLU A 43 -47.17 -3.27 13.14
C GLU A 43 -46.09 -3.49 12.07
N VAL A 44 -45.93 -2.56 11.12
CA VAL A 44 -44.93 -2.68 10.05
C VAL A 44 -43.54 -2.40 10.60
N SER A 45 -42.86 -3.44 11.06
CA SER A 45 -41.43 -3.41 11.39
C SER A 45 -40.62 -4.07 10.28
N LEU A 46 -39.74 -3.30 9.63
CA LEU A 46 -38.78 -3.85 8.67
C LEU A 46 -37.44 -4.09 9.37
N PRO A 47 -36.76 -5.22 9.12
CA PRO A 47 -35.51 -5.56 9.82
C PRO A 47 -34.33 -4.65 9.43
N GLN A 48 -34.34 -4.12 8.21
CA GLN A 48 -33.24 -3.30 7.67
C GLN A 48 -33.57 -1.83 7.52
N PHE A 49 -34.85 -1.46 7.54
CA PHE A 49 -35.32 -0.10 7.29
C PHE A 49 -36.31 0.34 8.34
N LYS A 50 -36.40 1.65 8.56
CA LYS A 50 -37.47 2.30 9.30
C LYS A 50 -38.27 3.14 8.34
N VAL A 51 -39.60 3.05 8.42
CA VAL A 51 -40.49 3.94 7.68
C VAL A 51 -40.57 5.24 8.47
N LEU A 52 -40.19 6.36 7.85
CA LEU A 52 -40.32 7.68 8.48
C LEU A 52 -41.71 8.27 8.29
N GLY A 53 -42.30 8.05 7.12
CA GLY A 53 -43.59 8.58 6.76
C GLY A 53 -43.92 8.32 5.31
N HIS A 54 -45.10 8.79 4.92
CA HIS A 54 -45.62 8.68 3.58
C HIS A 54 -46.34 9.96 3.17
N ARG A 55 -46.39 10.20 1.86
CA ARG A 55 -47.07 11.34 1.25
C ARG A 55 -47.92 10.87 0.08
N GLN A 56 -49.12 11.42 -0.05
CA GLN A 56 -50.01 11.17 -1.18
C GLN A 56 -49.99 12.35 -2.15
N ARG A 57 -49.94 12.05 -3.45
CA ARG A 57 -50.05 13.02 -4.53
C ARG A 57 -51.09 12.56 -5.55
N ALA A 58 -51.81 13.51 -6.13
CA ALA A 58 -52.59 13.31 -7.34
C ALA A 58 -51.95 14.18 -8.42
N MET A 59 -51.65 13.58 -9.57
CA MET A 59 -50.92 14.22 -10.67
C MET A 59 -51.58 13.90 -12.01
N GLU A 60 -51.39 14.81 -12.97
CA GLU A 60 -51.73 14.58 -14.37
C GLU A 60 -50.44 14.32 -15.14
N ILE A 61 -50.42 13.24 -15.92
CA ILE A 61 -49.29 12.92 -16.79
C ILE A 61 -49.73 12.95 -18.25
N SER A 62 -48.93 13.64 -19.07
CA SER A 62 -49.12 13.70 -20.52
C SER A 62 -48.30 12.61 -21.17
N LEU A 63 -48.98 11.64 -21.78
CA LEU A 63 -48.42 10.56 -22.59
C LEU A 63 -48.74 10.81 -24.07
N THR A 64 -48.09 10.06 -24.96
CA THR A 64 -48.32 10.18 -26.40
C THR A 64 -49.76 9.87 -26.83
N THR A 65 -50.46 9.06 -26.05
CA THR A 65 -51.87 8.66 -26.27
C THR A 65 -52.88 9.60 -25.64
N GLY A 66 -52.45 10.56 -24.81
CA GLY A 66 -53.33 11.52 -24.12
C GLY A 66 -52.88 11.84 -22.70
N ASN A 67 -53.72 12.59 -21.98
CA ASN A 67 -53.48 12.91 -20.57
C ASN A 67 -54.18 11.90 -19.65
N TYR A 68 -53.46 11.44 -18.63
CA TYR A 68 -53.91 10.41 -17.71
C TYR A 68 -53.86 10.91 -16.26
N SER A 69 -54.80 10.40 -15.46
CA SER A 69 -54.86 10.64 -14.02
C SER A 69 -53.96 9.64 -13.31
N ARG A 70 -53.02 10.12 -12.49
CA ARG A 70 -52.15 9.25 -11.69
C ARG A 70 -52.21 9.65 -10.22
N LEU A 71 -52.37 8.65 -9.35
CA LEU A 71 -52.15 8.81 -7.92
C LEU A 71 -50.76 8.27 -7.59
N ALA A 72 -50.02 8.94 -6.72
CA ALA A 72 -48.78 8.43 -6.16
C ALA A 72 -48.82 8.44 -4.64
N CYS A 73 -48.28 7.37 -4.04
CA CYS A 73 -47.94 7.31 -2.63
C CYS A 73 -46.42 7.19 -2.52
N GLU A 74 -45.79 8.18 -1.91
CA GLU A 74 -44.34 8.27 -1.72
C GLU A 74 -44.02 7.86 -0.29
N ILE A 75 -43.19 6.85 -0.10
CA ILE A 75 -42.85 6.30 1.22
C ILE A 75 -41.36 6.51 1.45
N GLN A 76 -41.02 7.16 2.57
CA GLN A 76 -39.64 7.43 2.93
C GLN A 76 -39.10 6.35 3.88
N PHE A 77 -38.02 5.71 3.45
CA PHE A 77 -37.31 4.68 4.20
C PHE A 77 -35.94 5.19 4.64
N VAL A 78 -35.56 4.89 5.89
CA VAL A 78 -34.20 5.10 6.41
C VAL A 78 -33.60 3.76 6.79
N ARG A 79 -32.36 3.52 6.36
CA ARG A 79 -31.66 2.28 6.67
C ARG A 79 -31.18 2.25 8.13
N SER A 80 -31.31 1.09 8.79
CA SER A 80 -30.78 0.87 10.13
C SER A 80 -29.27 0.62 10.08
N MET A 81 -28.51 1.43 10.82
CA MET A 81 -27.03 1.40 10.80
C MET A 81 -26.40 0.33 11.70
N GLY A 82 -27.16 -0.24 12.65
CA GLY A 82 -26.60 -1.10 13.71
C GLY A 82 -25.84 -2.32 13.18
N TYR A 83 -26.35 -2.97 12.14
CA TYR A 83 -25.69 -4.12 11.51
C TYR A 83 -24.32 -3.72 10.91
N TYR A 84 -24.27 -2.62 10.17
CA TYR A 84 -23.05 -2.15 9.50
C TYR A 84 -21.99 -1.68 10.50
N LEU A 85 -22.42 -1.07 11.62
CA LEU A 85 -21.54 -0.71 12.72
C LEU A 85 -20.79 -1.93 13.27
N ILE A 86 -21.53 -2.98 13.62
CA ILE A 86 -20.99 -4.17 14.26
C ILE A 86 -20.18 -5.03 13.29
N GLN A 87 -20.65 -5.20 12.06
CA GLN A 87 -20.06 -6.12 11.09
C GLN A 87 -18.96 -5.51 10.23
N ILE A 88 -18.92 -4.17 10.10
CA ILE A 88 -18.01 -3.51 9.16
C ILE A 88 -17.18 -2.43 9.85
N TYR A 89 -17.80 -1.41 10.45
CA TYR A 89 -17.05 -0.27 11.02
C TYR A 89 -16.18 -0.65 12.22
N ILE A 90 -16.73 -1.39 13.18
CA ILE A 90 -15.98 -1.86 14.36
C ILE A 90 -14.82 -2.78 13.95
N PRO A 91 -15.01 -3.87 13.17
CA PRO A 91 -13.91 -4.75 12.81
C PRO A 91 -12.85 -4.06 11.93
N SER A 92 -13.25 -3.21 10.98
CA SER A 92 -12.27 -2.42 10.20
C SER A 92 -11.47 -1.47 11.09
N GLY A 93 -12.11 -0.77 12.04
CA GLY A 93 -11.43 0.09 13.00
C GLY A 93 -10.42 -0.68 13.86
N LEU A 94 -10.79 -1.87 14.35
CA LEU A 94 -9.88 -2.75 15.10
C LEU A 94 -8.70 -3.20 14.24
N ILE A 95 -8.91 -3.52 12.96
CA ILE A 95 -7.83 -3.87 12.03
C ILE A 95 -6.83 -2.71 11.89
N VAL A 96 -7.32 -1.46 11.76
CA VAL A 96 -6.42 -0.30 11.68
C VAL A 96 -5.63 -0.14 12.97
N ILE A 97 -6.27 -0.30 14.13
CA ILE A 97 -5.60 -0.26 15.44
C ILE A 97 -4.49 -1.31 15.52
N ILE A 98 -4.78 -2.56 15.15
CA ILE A 98 -3.80 -3.65 15.17
C ILE A 98 -2.59 -3.34 14.27
N SER A 99 -2.82 -2.68 13.12
CA SER A 99 -1.76 -2.37 12.16
C SER A 99 -0.65 -1.49 12.77
N TRP A 100 -1.01 -0.46 13.55
CA TRP A 100 -0.02 0.43 14.20
C TRP A 100 0.36 0.03 15.63
N VAL A 101 -0.34 -0.93 16.26
CA VAL A 101 0.13 -1.55 17.50
C VAL A 101 1.48 -2.24 17.29
N SER A 102 1.75 -2.69 16.06
CA SER A 102 3.05 -3.25 15.66
C SER A 102 4.24 -2.31 15.93
N PHE A 103 4.04 -0.99 16.02
CA PHE A 103 5.09 -0.01 16.34
C PHE A 103 5.53 -0.03 17.81
N TRP A 104 4.69 -0.57 18.70
CA TRP A 104 5.02 -0.79 20.11
C TRP A 104 5.83 -2.07 20.31
N LEU A 105 5.85 -2.95 19.30
CA LEU A 105 6.53 -4.23 19.37
C LEU A 105 8.04 -4.03 19.15
N ASN A 106 8.83 -4.72 19.98
CA ASN A 106 10.30 -4.64 19.95
C ASN A 106 10.84 -4.88 18.54
N ARG A 107 11.68 -3.95 18.05
CA ARG A 107 12.28 -3.98 16.71
C ARG A 107 13.08 -5.26 16.40
N ASN A 108 13.48 -6.00 17.42
CA ASN A 108 14.22 -7.26 17.27
C ASN A 108 13.33 -8.41 16.73
N ALA A 109 12.01 -8.31 16.86
CA ALA A 109 11.05 -9.30 16.37
C ALA A 109 10.50 -8.93 14.98
N THR A 110 11.41 -8.65 14.05
CA THR A 110 11.15 -8.36 12.62
C THR A 110 10.11 -9.30 11.99
N PRO A 111 10.17 -10.64 12.15
CA PRO A 111 9.21 -11.54 11.49
C PRO A 111 7.76 -11.36 11.95
N ALA A 112 7.56 -11.10 13.24
CA ALA A 112 6.23 -10.91 13.81
C ALA A 112 5.55 -9.63 13.27
N ARG A 113 6.32 -8.53 13.15
CA ARG A 113 5.79 -7.27 12.61
C ARG A 113 5.37 -7.39 11.14
N VAL A 114 6.17 -8.06 10.31
CA VAL A 114 5.83 -8.31 8.90
C VAL A 114 4.56 -9.13 8.79
N ALA A 115 4.48 -10.23 9.54
CA ALA A 115 3.31 -11.10 9.52
C ALA A 115 2.05 -10.33 9.91
N LEU A 116 2.07 -9.57 11.00
CA LEU A 116 0.95 -8.73 11.43
C LEU A 116 0.57 -7.67 10.37
N GLY A 117 1.55 -7.01 9.75
CA GLY A 117 1.30 -6.01 8.70
C GLY A 117 0.67 -6.60 7.44
N VAL A 118 1.20 -7.73 6.95
CA VAL A 118 0.65 -8.40 5.75
C VAL A 118 -0.74 -8.98 6.04
N THR A 119 -0.92 -9.61 7.20
CA THR A 119 -2.22 -10.15 7.61
C THR A 119 -3.25 -9.05 7.73
N THR A 120 -2.94 -7.91 8.35
CA THR A 120 -3.90 -6.79 8.47
C THR A 120 -4.31 -6.22 7.10
N VAL A 121 -3.37 -6.08 6.15
CA VAL A 121 -3.71 -5.68 4.77
C VAL A 121 -4.62 -6.71 4.10
N LEU A 122 -4.31 -8.00 4.23
CA LEU A 122 -5.13 -9.07 3.67
C LEU A 122 -6.53 -9.07 4.29
N THR A 123 -6.64 -9.03 5.62
CA THR A 123 -7.93 -9.00 6.34
C THR A 123 -8.75 -7.78 5.93
N MET A 124 -8.13 -6.60 5.80
CA MET A 124 -8.82 -5.40 5.34
C MET A 124 -9.32 -5.55 3.90
N THR A 125 -8.51 -6.12 3.02
CA THR A 125 -8.88 -6.40 1.61
C THR A 125 -10.04 -7.39 1.54
N THR A 126 -10.02 -8.45 2.35
CA THR A 126 -11.08 -9.44 2.44
C THR A 126 -12.38 -8.83 2.94
N LEU A 127 -12.33 -8.00 4.00
CA LEU A 127 -13.51 -7.31 4.52
C LEU A 127 -14.13 -6.36 3.49
N MET A 128 -13.28 -5.61 2.77
CA MET A 128 -13.72 -4.71 1.70
C MET A 128 -14.37 -5.46 0.54
N SER A 129 -13.77 -6.58 0.11
CA SER A 129 -14.34 -7.44 -0.93
C SER A 129 -15.67 -8.07 -0.50
N SER A 130 -15.73 -8.59 0.73
CA SER A 130 -16.96 -9.18 1.30
C SER A 130 -18.09 -8.15 1.39
N THR A 131 -17.77 -6.93 1.83
CA THR A 131 -18.73 -5.82 1.88
C THR A 131 -19.27 -5.48 0.50
N ASN A 132 -18.39 -5.37 -0.50
CA ASN A 132 -18.80 -5.06 -1.88
C ASN A 132 -19.57 -6.20 -2.55
N ALA A 133 -19.30 -7.46 -2.18
CA ALA A 133 -20.04 -8.61 -2.68
C ALA A 133 -21.45 -8.71 -2.10
N ALA A 134 -21.67 -8.21 -0.87
CA ALA A 134 -22.98 -8.16 -0.24
C ALA A 134 -23.87 -7.03 -0.77
N LEU A 135 -23.33 -6.13 -1.60
CA LEU A 135 -24.03 -4.99 -2.17
C LEU A 135 -24.21 -5.17 -3.68
N PRO A 136 -25.31 -4.66 -4.26
CA PRO A 136 -25.44 -4.61 -5.71
C PRO A 136 -24.26 -3.84 -6.32
N LYS A 137 -23.78 -4.31 -7.47
CA LYS A 137 -22.67 -3.67 -8.18
C LYS A 137 -23.12 -2.31 -8.70
N ILE A 138 -22.47 -1.27 -8.23
CA ILE A 138 -22.76 0.13 -8.56
C ILE A 138 -21.45 0.78 -8.98
N SER A 139 -21.50 1.66 -9.98
CA SER A 139 -20.31 2.28 -10.57
C SER A 139 -19.77 3.50 -9.80
N TYR A 140 -20.59 4.12 -8.94
CA TYR A 140 -20.19 5.29 -8.14
C TYR A 140 -19.68 4.90 -6.75
N VAL A 141 -18.89 5.80 -6.15
CA VAL A 141 -18.31 5.63 -4.81
C VAL A 141 -19.38 5.82 -3.74
N LYS A 142 -19.44 4.88 -2.80
CA LYS A 142 -20.34 4.92 -1.64
C LYS A 142 -19.61 5.44 -0.41
N SER A 143 -20.30 6.03 0.56
CA SER A 143 -19.69 6.46 1.83
C SER A 143 -18.92 5.35 2.53
N ILE A 144 -19.47 4.12 2.53
CA ILE A 144 -18.79 2.95 3.07
C ILE A 144 -17.45 2.64 2.36
N ASP A 145 -17.37 2.86 1.04
CA ASP A 145 -16.14 2.63 0.27
C ASP A 145 -15.08 3.68 0.61
N VAL A 146 -15.49 4.93 0.87
CA VAL A 146 -14.58 5.99 1.33
C VAL A 146 -13.98 5.62 2.69
N TYR A 147 -14.81 5.11 3.62
CA TYR A 147 -14.35 4.66 4.93
C TYR A 147 -13.36 3.50 4.81
N LEU A 148 -13.76 2.42 4.13
CA LEU A 148 -12.95 1.23 3.96
C LEU A 148 -11.67 1.52 3.15
N GLY A 149 -11.75 2.35 2.12
CA GLY A 149 -10.59 2.78 1.34
C GLY A 149 -9.58 3.57 2.17
N THR A 150 -10.05 4.48 3.03
CA THR A 150 -9.16 5.24 3.91
C THR A 150 -8.51 4.34 4.97
N CYS A 151 -9.28 3.44 5.59
CA CYS A 151 -8.74 2.43 6.50
C CYS A 151 -7.70 1.54 5.81
N PHE A 152 -7.93 1.13 4.56
CA PHE A 152 -6.97 0.36 3.77
C PHE A 152 -5.67 1.13 3.53
N VAL A 153 -5.75 2.41 3.15
CA VAL A 153 -4.56 3.27 2.97
C VAL A 153 -3.78 3.42 4.28
N MET A 154 -4.46 3.59 5.42
CA MET A 154 -3.77 3.67 6.73
C MET A 154 -3.06 2.36 7.09
N VAL A 155 -3.70 1.22 6.88
CA VAL A 155 -3.10 -0.10 7.11
C VAL A 155 -1.92 -0.35 6.16
N PHE A 156 -2.04 0.07 4.90
CA PHE A 156 -0.93 -0.02 3.94
C PHE A 156 0.23 0.91 4.30
N ALA A 157 -0.06 2.12 4.78
CA ALA A 157 0.94 3.07 5.23
C ALA A 157 1.74 2.54 6.43
N SER A 158 1.12 1.79 7.35
CA SER A 158 1.86 1.17 8.47
C SER A 158 2.79 0.05 8.00
N LEU A 159 2.42 -0.69 6.95
CA LEU A 159 3.31 -1.66 6.30
C LEU A 159 4.51 -0.98 5.59
N LEU A 160 4.27 0.14 4.90
CA LEU A 160 5.33 0.92 4.24
C LEU A 160 6.30 1.57 5.24
N GLU A 161 5.79 2.06 6.37
CA GLU A 161 6.59 2.54 7.48
C GLU A 161 7.56 1.44 7.94
N TYR A 162 7.03 0.24 8.16
CA TYR A 162 7.84 -0.89 8.60
C TYR A 162 8.93 -1.25 7.57
N ALA A 163 8.57 -1.29 6.28
CA ALA A 163 9.53 -1.56 5.21
C ALA A 163 10.64 -0.50 5.18
N THR A 164 10.29 0.76 5.43
CA THR A 164 11.21 1.89 5.49
C THR A 164 12.14 1.77 6.70
N VAL A 165 11.61 1.51 7.90
CA VAL A 165 12.39 1.30 9.14
C VAL A 165 13.31 0.09 9.02
N GLY A 166 12.84 -1.01 8.43
CA GLY A 166 13.61 -2.23 8.16
C GLY A 166 14.75 -1.98 7.16
N TYR A 167 14.47 -1.26 6.07
CA TYR A 167 15.50 -0.88 5.10
C TYR A 167 16.57 0.02 5.73
N MET A 168 16.16 1.04 6.50
CA MET A 168 17.09 1.90 7.26
C MET A 168 17.92 1.10 8.27
N ALA A 169 17.30 0.14 8.99
CA ALA A 169 17.98 -0.78 9.92
C ALA A 169 19.13 -1.52 9.25
N LYS A 170 18.82 -2.17 8.13
CA LYS A 170 19.76 -3.00 7.37
C LYS A 170 20.89 -2.14 6.81
N ARG A 171 20.58 -0.94 6.30
CA ARG A 171 21.59 0.02 5.80
C ARG A 171 22.54 0.48 6.89
N ILE A 172 22.03 0.78 8.09
CA ILE A 172 22.87 1.15 9.24
C ILE A 172 23.75 -0.03 9.65
N GLN A 173 23.20 -1.24 9.75
CA GLN A 173 23.98 -2.43 10.12
C GLN A 173 25.11 -2.72 9.13
N MET A 174 24.86 -2.60 7.83
CA MET A 174 25.90 -2.75 6.82
C MET A 174 27.01 -1.70 6.96
N ARG A 175 26.68 -0.44 7.28
CA ARG A 175 27.69 0.61 7.55
C ARG A 175 28.52 0.28 8.79
N LYS A 176 27.89 -0.19 9.88
CA LYS A 176 28.58 -0.64 11.09
C LYS A 176 29.54 -1.79 10.81
N ASN A 177 29.09 -2.81 10.09
CA ASN A 177 29.93 -3.97 9.74
C ASN A 177 31.14 -3.54 8.88
N ARG A 178 30.96 -2.59 7.95
CA ARG A 178 32.07 -2.04 7.15
C ARG A 178 33.06 -1.25 8.00
N PHE A 179 32.59 -0.43 8.94
CA PHE A 179 33.44 0.34 9.83
C PHE A 179 34.26 -0.58 10.77
N LEU A 180 33.62 -1.60 11.35
CA LEU A 180 34.31 -2.60 12.18
C LEU A 180 35.34 -3.40 11.37
N ALA A 181 35.05 -3.75 10.11
CA ALA A 181 36.02 -4.41 9.25
C ALA A 181 37.25 -3.54 8.98
N ILE A 182 37.06 -2.24 8.76
CA ILE A 182 38.15 -1.27 8.56
C ILE A 182 38.98 -1.10 9.84
N GLN A 183 38.35 -1.03 11.02
CA GLN A 183 39.06 -0.96 12.30
C GLN A 183 39.93 -2.20 12.54
N LYS A 184 39.42 -3.41 12.28
CA LYS A 184 40.20 -4.65 12.41
C LYS A 184 41.43 -4.66 11.49
N ILE A 185 41.29 -4.18 10.26
CA ILE A 185 42.43 -4.05 9.33
C ILE A 185 43.45 -3.01 9.82
N ALA A 186 42.99 -1.91 10.43
CA ALA A 186 43.87 -0.88 10.97
C ALA A 186 44.63 -1.36 12.22
N GLU A 187 43.99 -2.12 13.11
CA GLU A 187 44.64 -2.72 14.29
C GLU A 187 45.68 -3.77 13.90
N GLN A 188 45.38 -4.64 12.94
CA GLN A 188 46.36 -5.60 12.41
C GLN A 188 47.59 -4.91 11.79
N LYS A 189 47.40 -3.76 11.12
CA LYS A 189 48.52 -2.97 10.60
C LYS A 189 49.37 -2.34 11.70
N LYS A 190 48.78 -1.90 12.82
CA LYS A 190 49.56 -1.35 13.95
C LYS A 190 50.39 -2.44 14.64
N LEU A 191 49.82 -3.63 14.86
CA LEU A 191 50.52 -4.76 15.47
C LEU A 191 51.71 -5.27 14.63
N ASN A 192 51.64 -5.16 13.30
CA ASN A 192 52.76 -5.51 12.42
C ASN A 192 53.86 -4.44 12.33
N VAL A 193 53.62 -3.20 12.79
CA VAL A 193 54.58 -2.08 12.69
C VAL A 193 55.39 -1.87 13.97
N ASP A 194 54.84 -2.20 15.15
CA ASP A 194 55.56 -2.12 16.44
C ASP A 194 56.50 -3.33 16.70
N GLY A 195 56.60 -4.26 15.75
CA GLY A 195 57.37 -5.51 15.86
C GLY A 195 58.81 -5.50 15.30
N GLY A 196 59.43 -4.35 15.04
CA GLY A 196 60.84 -4.32 14.64
C GLY A 196 61.46 -2.91 14.78
N PRO A 197 62.72 -2.79 15.25
CA PRO A 197 63.86 -3.54 14.69
C PRO A 197 64.83 -4.15 15.73
N ASP A 198 65.49 -5.28 15.41
CA ASP A 198 66.98 -5.31 15.40
C ASP A 198 67.59 -6.60 14.81
N SER A 199 68.63 -6.34 13.99
CA SER A 199 69.77 -7.17 13.62
C SER A 199 69.66 -8.32 12.59
N ASP A 200 70.59 -8.23 11.64
CA ASP A 200 70.84 -9.03 10.45
C ASP A 200 71.29 -10.47 10.72
N HIS A 201 70.76 -11.43 9.96
CA HIS A 201 71.51 -12.39 9.12
C HIS A 201 70.54 -13.34 8.39
N ALA A 202 70.68 -13.46 7.07
CA ALA A 202 69.98 -14.43 6.20
C ALA A 202 70.54 -15.88 6.41
N PRO A 203 69.93 -16.99 5.90
CA PRO A 203 69.02 -17.05 4.74
C PRO A 203 67.85 -18.08 4.74
N LYS A 204 66.88 -17.79 3.84
CA LYS A 204 65.96 -18.66 3.07
C LYS A 204 65.05 -19.67 3.80
N GLN A 205 63.74 -19.38 3.80
CA GLN A 205 62.71 -20.40 3.59
C GLN A 205 61.61 -19.92 2.65
N THR A 206 61.38 -20.72 1.62
CA THR A 206 60.36 -20.61 0.58
C THR A 206 58.96 -20.54 1.19
N VAL A 207 58.22 -19.46 0.94
CA VAL A 207 56.77 -19.42 1.19
C VAL A 207 56.05 -19.08 -0.09
N SER A 208 55.19 -20.01 -0.48
CA SER A 208 54.31 -20.01 -1.63
C SER A 208 53.42 -18.77 -1.66
N ARG A 209 53.49 -18.05 -2.77
CA ARG A 209 52.48 -17.09 -3.22
C ARG A 209 51.19 -17.85 -3.48
N GLN A 210 50.23 -17.79 -2.56
CA GLN A 210 48.87 -18.25 -2.82
C GLN A 210 47.90 -17.07 -2.80
N THR A 211 47.34 -16.87 -3.98
CA THR A 211 46.31 -15.93 -4.40
C THR A 211 45.17 -15.84 -3.39
N VAL A 212 44.88 -14.62 -2.92
CA VAL A 212 43.72 -14.33 -2.06
C VAL A 212 42.46 -14.53 -2.90
N GLY A 213 41.88 -15.71 -2.77
CA GLY A 213 40.58 -16.07 -3.32
C GLY A 213 39.48 -15.26 -2.64
N SER A 214 38.66 -14.63 -3.47
CA SER A 214 37.31 -14.19 -3.15
C SER A 214 36.53 -15.29 -2.42
N PHE A 215 36.10 -15.04 -1.19
CA PHE A 215 35.07 -15.86 -0.54
C PHE A 215 33.80 -15.03 -0.37
N GLN A 216 33.01 -15.04 -1.45
CA GLN A 216 31.61 -14.68 -1.44
C GLN A 216 30.83 -15.98 -1.21
N ARG A 217 30.27 -16.17 -0.01
CA ARG A 217 29.27 -17.22 0.22
C ARG A 217 27.96 -16.57 0.67
N TYR A 218 27.17 -16.21 -0.33
CA TYR A 218 25.72 -16.09 -0.20
C TYR A 218 25.16 -17.51 -0.02
N GLN A 219 24.30 -17.69 0.96
CA GLN A 219 23.57 -18.93 1.19
C GLN A 219 22.23 -18.83 0.44
N GLU A 220 22.19 -19.36 -0.79
CA GLU A 220 20.92 -19.63 -1.48
C GLU A 220 20.45 -21.04 -1.12
N VAL A 221 19.23 -21.13 -0.60
CA VAL A 221 18.52 -22.38 -0.36
C VAL A 221 17.75 -22.71 -1.64
N ARG A 222 18.20 -23.71 -2.40
CA ARG A 222 17.52 -24.18 -3.62
C ARG A 222 17.00 -25.59 -3.41
N PHE A 223 15.69 -25.76 -3.55
CA PHE A 223 14.96 -27.02 -3.41
C PHE A 223 15.46 -28.09 -4.41
N LYS A 224 15.63 -29.32 -3.91
CA LYS A 224 15.89 -30.52 -4.73
C LYS A 224 14.59 -31.07 -5.30
N VAL A 225 14.54 -31.26 -6.61
CA VAL A 225 13.64 -32.22 -7.28
C VAL A 225 14.53 -33.25 -7.98
N HIS A 226 14.20 -34.53 -7.83
CA HIS A 226 15.02 -35.68 -8.22
C HIS A 226 14.53 -36.30 -9.55
N ASP A 227 15.49 -36.54 -10.46
CA ASP A 227 15.59 -37.55 -11.55
C ASP A 227 14.65 -37.54 -12.79
N PRO A 228 14.98 -38.25 -13.92
CA PRO A 228 16.30 -38.65 -14.46
C PRO A 228 16.47 -38.54 -16.02
N LYS A 229 17.73 -38.74 -16.48
CA LYS A 229 18.21 -39.39 -17.74
C LYS A 229 18.16 -38.70 -19.15
N ALA A 230 19.39 -38.60 -19.72
CA ALA A 230 19.85 -39.15 -21.02
C ALA A 230 20.21 -38.21 -22.19
N HIS A 231 21.49 -38.34 -22.64
CA HIS A 231 22.06 -38.29 -24.02
C HIS A 231 21.87 -37.00 -24.87
N SER A 232 22.75 -36.53 -25.77
CA SER A 232 23.85 -37.09 -26.58
C SER A 232 24.51 -35.97 -27.43
N LYS A 233 25.83 -36.08 -27.72
CA LYS A 233 26.60 -35.56 -28.91
C LYS A 233 26.70 -34.02 -29.12
N GLY A 234 27.81 -33.37 -29.48
CA GLY A 234 29.09 -33.75 -30.09
C GLY A 234 29.23 -33.11 -31.50
N GLY A 235 30.23 -32.24 -31.76
CA GLY A 235 30.58 -31.80 -33.14
C GLY A 235 31.29 -30.44 -33.35
N THR A 236 32.63 -30.46 -33.30
CA THR A 236 33.66 -30.01 -34.28
C THR A 236 33.59 -28.72 -35.15
N LEU A 237 34.72 -27.98 -35.11
CA LEU A 237 35.46 -27.05 -36.02
C LEU A 237 34.93 -26.68 -37.43
N GLU A 238 35.15 -25.43 -37.89
CA GLU A 238 36.27 -25.02 -38.78
C GLU A 238 36.19 -23.56 -39.31
N SER A 239 37.38 -23.06 -39.68
CA SER A 239 37.81 -21.71 -40.14
C SER A 239 37.41 -21.31 -41.57
N LYS A 240 37.57 -20.01 -41.90
CA LYS A 240 37.94 -19.39 -43.21
C LYS A 240 38.09 -17.86 -43.04
N VAL A 241 38.91 -17.05 -43.73
CA VAL A 241 40.05 -17.21 -44.66
C VAL A 241 40.58 -15.80 -45.07
N ASN A 242 41.87 -15.72 -45.48
CA ASN A 242 42.58 -14.72 -46.34
C ASN A 242 42.69 -13.23 -45.93
N GLY A 243 43.78 -12.50 -46.26
CA GLY A 243 45.02 -12.83 -46.99
C GLY A 243 45.67 -11.59 -47.65
N GLY A 244 47.01 -11.59 -47.78
CA GLY A 244 47.81 -10.77 -48.73
C GLY A 244 48.66 -9.63 -48.13
N ARG A 245 49.81 -9.19 -48.67
CA ARG A 245 50.91 -9.75 -49.50
C ARG A 245 52.02 -8.66 -49.56
N GLY A 246 53.28 -9.04 -49.40
CA GLY A 246 54.46 -8.46 -50.10
C GLY A 246 55.23 -7.28 -49.49
N GLY A 247 56.56 -7.37 -49.49
CA GLY A 247 57.45 -6.19 -49.53
C GLY A 247 58.78 -6.30 -48.78
N ASP A 248 59.88 -6.40 -49.53
CA ASP A 248 61.29 -6.68 -49.18
C ASP A 248 62.12 -5.46 -48.66
N ARG A 249 63.33 -5.75 -48.13
CA ARG A 249 64.52 -4.90 -47.81
C ARG A 249 64.52 -4.15 -46.46
N GLY A 250 65.59 -4.10 -45.64
CA GLY A 250 66.98 -4.56 -45.74
C GLY A 250 67.90 -3.59 -44.96
N GLY A 251 68.75 -4.11 -44.05
CA GLY A 251 69.86 -3.40 -43.35
C GLY A 251 69.42 -2.46 -42.21
N GLY A 252 69.98 -2.45 -41.00
CA GLY A 252 71.32 -2.80 -40.54
C GLY A 252 71.89 -1.58 -39.80
N GLY A 253 71.89 -1.59 -38.47
CA GLY A 253 72.46 -0.53 -37.63
C GLY A 253 72.38 -0.89 -36.15
N GLY A 254 73.50 -1.32 -35.58
CA GLY A 254 73.61 -1.81 -34.20
C GLY A 254 73.98 -0.73 -33.18
N GLY A 255 73.98 -1.15 -31.91
CA GLY A 255 74.59 -0.45 -30.78
C GLY A 255 73.60 -0.07 -29.66
N PRO A 256 73.66 -0.71 -28.48
CA PRO A 256 72.83 -0.36 -27.33
C PRO A 256 73.62 0.44 -26.29
N GLU A 257 73.08 1.54 -25.77
CA GLU A 257 73.52 2.11 -24.49
C GLU A 257 72.38 2.95 -23.86
N ARG A 258 71.96 2.51 -22.67
CA ARG A 258 71.14 3.22 -21.66
C ARG A 258 72.04 4.30 -20.99
N PRO A 259 71.57 5.33 -20.25
CA PRO A 259 70.59 5.15 -19.15
C PRO A 259 69.77 6.39 -18.66
N ASP A 260 68.86 6.13 -17.70
CA ASP A 260 68.31 7.01 -16.63
C ASP A 260 67.37 8.21 -16.92
N GLU A 261 66.16 8.22 -16.29
CA GLU A 261 65.76 9.19 -15.24
C GLU A 261 64.24 9.15 -14.87
N GLU A 262 63.99 9.33 -13.57
CA GLU A 262 62.81 9.95 -12.93
C GLU A 262 61.42 9.27 -12.96
N ALA A 263 61.21 8.26 -12.09
CA ALA A 263 59.85 7.85 -11.68
C ALA A 263 59.39 8.67 -10.46
N ALA A 264 58.67 9.76 -10.72
CA ALA A 264 58.05 10.59 -9.70
C ALA A 264 57.03 9.79 -8.86
N SER A 265 57.20 9.89 -7.54
CA SER A 265 56.30 9.39 -6.51
C SER A 265 54.91 10.02 -6.61
N ALA A 266 53.91 9.24 -7.03
CA ALA A 266 52.50 9.63 -6.91
C ALA A 266 51.97 9.27 -5.50
N PRO A 267 51.50 10.24 -4.69
CA PRO A 267 50.92 9.96 -3.39
C PRO A 267 49.52 9.33 -3.52
N ILE A 268 49.29 8.29 -2.71
CA ILE A 268 48.02 7.57 -2.57
C ILE A 268 46.95 8.54 -2.02
N PRO A 269 45.73 8.63 -2.59
CA PRO A 269 44.70 9.53 -2.08
C PRO A 269 44.21 9.11 -0.69
N GLN A 270 44.76 9.71 0.37
CA GLN A 270 44.19 9.70 1.71
C GLN A 270 43.02 10.70 1.77
N HIS A 271 41.88 10.37 1.16
CA HIS A 271 40.68 11.17 1.39
C HIS A 271 39.99 10.75 2.71
N ILE A 272 40.50 11.34 3.79
CA ILE A 272 39.77 11.90 4.92
C ILE A 272 38.58 11.05 5.41
N ILE A 273 38.86 10.19 6.39
CA ILE A 273 37.87 9.72 7.35
C ILE A 273 37.48 10.96 8.19
N HIS A 274 36.34 11.60 7.86
CA HIS A 274 35.69 12.50 8.82
C HIS A 274 35.05 11.63 9.91
N PRO A 275 35.47 11.71 11.19
CA PRO A 275 34.99 10.83 12.25
C PRO A 275 33.67 11.31 12.88
N ASN A 276 32.95 12.26 12.26
CA ASN A 276 31.89 13.00 12.95
C ASN A 276 30.52 13.01 12.24
N LYS A 277 30.17 11.90 11.56
CA LYS A 277 28.78 11.65 11.17
C LYS A 277 28.32 10.40 11.90
N ASN A 278 27.50 10.59 12.94
CA ASN A 278 26.90 9.52 13.75
C ASN A 278 26.51 8.34 12.84
N ILE A 279 27.22 7.21 12.95
CA ILE A 279 27.06 6.02 12.10
C ILE A 279 25.61 5.47 12.18
N ASN A 280 24.92 5.76 13.28
CA ASN A 280 23.52 5.43 13.52
C ASN A 280 22.53 6.28 12.71
N ASN A 281 22.98 7.35 12.07
CA ASN A 281 22.11 8.35 11.47
C ASN A 281 22.18 8.34 9.94
N ILE A 282 21.03 8.15 9.28
CA ILE A 282 20.88 8.24 7.82
C ILE A 282 19.96 9.44 7.57
N TYR A 283 20.47 10.47 6.90
CA TYR A 283 19.76 11.74 6.64
C TYR A 283 19.27 12.53 7.87
N GLY A 284 19.87 12.33 9.05
CA GLY A 284 19.50 13.09 10.25
C GLY A 284 18.41 12.42 11.10
N VAL A 285 17.78 11.34 10.61
CA VAL A 285 16.74 10.58 11.32
C VAL A 285 17.23 9.20 11.76
N THR A 286 17.02 8.88 13.04
CA THR A 286 17.24 7.52 13.58
C THR A 286 16.00 6.68 13.31
N PRO A 287 16.10 5.37 13.01
CA PRO A 287 14.90 4.56 12.78
C PRO A 287 13.98 4.47 14.02
N ALA A 288 14.50 4.71 15.22
CA ALA A 288 13.70 4.80 16.44
C ALA A 288 12.86 6.09 16.52
N ASP A 289 13.30 7.17 15.89
CA ASP A 289 12.57 8.44 15.83
C ASP A 289 11.32 8.29 14.95
N ILE A 290 11.44 7.49 13.88
CA ILE A 290 10.33 7.14 12.98
C ILE A 290 9.26 6.36 13.75
N ASP A 291 9.64 5.26 14.42
CA ASP A 291 8.70 4.48 15.25
C ASP A 291 8.02 5.38 16.31
N LYS A 292 8.73 6.35 16.90
CA LYS A 292 8.18 7.29 17.90
C LYS A 292 7.13 8.25 17.31
N TYR A 293 7.39 8.80 16.13
CA TYR A 293 6.46 9.68 15.43
C TYR A 293 5.22 8.92 14.97
N SER A 294 5.41 7.73 14.39
CA SER A 294 4.33 6.86 13.91
C SER A 294 3.34 6.48 15.03
N ARG A 295 3.82 6.31 16.27
CA ARG A 295 2.95 6.01 17.43
C ARG A 295 1.95 7.11 17.78
N ILE A 296 2.21 8.36 17.39
CA ILE A 296 1.33 9.49 17.68
C ILE A 296 0.51 9.84 16.43
N VAL A 297 1.16 9.91 15.27
CA VAL A 297 0.51 10.35 14.04
C VAL A 297 -0.58 9.40 13.58
N PHE A 298 -0.35 8.08 13.60
CA PHE A 298 -1.35 7.13 13.13
C PHE A 298 -2.64 7.17 13.98
N PRO A 299 -2.59 7.08 15.32
CA PRO A 299 -3.78 7.21 16.14
C PRO A 299 -4.48 8.57 16.02
N VAL A 300 -3.72 9.67 16.00
CA VAL A 300 -4.30 11.02 15.87
C VAL A 300 -4.99 11.18 14.52
N CYS A 301 -4.35 10.80 13.42
CA CYS A 301 -4.94 10.84 12.09
C CYS A 301 -6.21 9.99 12.01
N PHE A 302 -6.23 8.81 12.63
CA PHE A 302 -7.42 7.96 12.64
C PHE A 302 -8.57 8.55 13.45
N VAL A 303 -8.29 9.14 14.62
CA VAL A 303 -9.33 9.80 15.43
C VAL A 303 -9.89 11.00 14.68
N CYS A 304 -9.03 11.87 14.13
CA CYS A 304 -9.46 13.02 13.32
C CYS A 304 -10.30 12.57 12.11
N PHE A 305 -9.86 11.52 11.42
CA PHE A 305 -10.60 10.94 10.30
C PHE A 305 -11.97 10.43 10.73
N ASN A 306 -12.07 9.67 11.82
CA ASN A 306 -13.36 9.17 12.31
C ASN A 306 -14.29 10.31 12.69
N LEU A 307 -13.81 11.29 13.44
CA LEU A 307 -14.60 12.46 13.82
C LEU A 307 -15.13 13.18 12.58
N MET A 308 -14.24 13.48 11.63
CA MET A 308 -14.62 14.15 10.39
C MET A 308 -15.61 13.31 9.56
N TYR A 309 -15.37 12.00 9.43
CA TYR A 309 -16.23 11.08 8.67
C TYR A 309 -17.64 11.04 9.26
N TRP A 310 -17.76 10.79 10.57
CA TRP A 310 -19.06 10.68 11.22
C TRP A 310 -19.79 12.03 11.23
N ILE A 311 -19.10 13.13 11.48
CA ILE A 311 -19.70 14.47 11.42
C ILE A 311 -20.25 14.74 10.02
N ILE A 312 -19.43 14.56 8.98
CA ILE A 312 -19.85 14.87 7.60
C ILE A 312 -21.02 13.98 7.17
N TYR A 313 -20.91 12.65 7.32
CA TYR A 313 -21.91 11.76 6.76
C TYR A 313 -23.21 11.67 7.58
N LEU A 314 -23.15 11.86 8.90
CA LEU A 314 -24.37 12.01 9.70
C LEU A 314 -25.05 13.35 9.42
N HIS A 315 -24.28 14.44 9.40
CA HIS A 315 -24.83 15.77 9.16
C HIS A 315 -25.43 15.88 7.75
N ILE A 316 -24.75 15.37 6.71
CA ILE A 316 -25.31 15.33 5.36
C ILE A 316 -26.58 14.48 5.31
N SER A 317 -26.63 13.34 6.02
CA SER A 317 -27.84 12.50 6.04
C SER A 317 -29.04 13.21 6.68
N ASP A 318 -28.80 14.08 7.66
CA ASP A 318 -29.84 14.88 8.32
C ASP A 318 -30.24 16.10 7.48
N VAL A 319 -29.29 16.85 6.92
CA VAL A 319 -29.58 17.99 6.03
C VAL A 319 -30.35 17.54 4.78
N VAL A 320 -29.97 16.42 4.18
CA VAL A 320 -30.73 15.83 3.06
C VAL A 320 -32.15 15.45 3.49
N ALA A 321 -32.38 15.10 4.75
CA ALA A 321 -33.72 14.83 5.25
C ALA A 321 -34.56 16.11 5.29
N ASP A 322 -33.99 17.19 5.83
CA ASP A 322 -34.67 18.48 5.94
C ASP A 322 -34.94 19.10 4.57
N ASP A 323 -33.98 19.03 3.64
CA ASP A 323 -34.15 19.51 2.27
C ASP A 323 -35.21 18.71 1.49
N LEU A 324 -35.28 17.39 1.70
CA LEU A 324 -36.34 16.57 1.09
C LEU A 324 -37.71 16.96 1.63
N VAL A 325 -37.80 17.34 2.91
CA VAL A 325 -39.04 17.82 3.52
C VAL A 325 -39.39 19.23 3.04
N LEU A 326 -38.41 20.14 2.92
CA LEU A 326 -38.60 21.55 2.54
C LEU A 326 -38.94 21.75 1.07
N LEU A 327 -38.21 21.10 0.14
CA LEU A 327 -38.50 21.16 -1.30
C LEU A 327 -39.88 20.62 -1.68
N GLU A 328 -40.53 19.99 -0.72
CA GLU A 328 -41.79 19.30 -0.84
C GLU A 328 -42.98 20.06 -0.24
N VAL A 329 -42.74 21.04 0.64
CA VAL A 329 -43.78 21.94 1.17
C VAL A 329 -44.11 23.06 0.18
N ASP A 330 -43.17 23.44 -0.69
CA ASP A 330 -43.33 24.53 -1.68
C ASP A 330 -43.91 24.08 -3.04
N LYS A 331 -44.53 22.89 -3.15
CA LYS A 331 -45.20 22.41 -4.37
C LYS A 331 -46.56 21.77 -4.16
#